data_AF-A0A2S2NTX3-F1
#
_entry.id   AF-A0A2S2NTX3-F1
#
_cell.length_a   1.000
_cell.length_b   1.000
_cell.length_c   1.000
_cell.angle_alpha   90.00
_cell.angle_beta   90.00
_cell.angle_gamma   90.00
#
_symmetry.space_group_name_H-M   'P 1'
#
loop_
_entity.id
_entity.type
_entity.pdbx_description
1 polymer ?
#
loop_
_entity_poly.entity_id
_entity_poly.type
_entity_poly.pdbx_seq_one_letter_code
_entity_poly.pdbx_strand_id
1 'polypeptide(L)'
;MSRQRAESLLKQEDKEGCFVVRNSSTKGLYTLSLFTKVPHSHVKHYHIKQNSRGDFFLSEKHCCSTIPELINYHRHNSGGLASRLKASPCDRPVPATAGLSHDKWEIDPAELMLLEELGSGQFGVVRHGKWKGSIDTAVKMMKEGTMSEDDFIEEAKVMTKLQHQNLVQLYGVCSKHRPIYIVTEYMRHGSLLNYLRRHENSLGGNNGLLLDMCIQVCKGMAYLERHNYIHRDLAAR
;
A
#
# COMPACT_ATOMS: atom_id res chain seq x y z
N MET A 1 11.69 5.91 -6.59
CA MET A 1 11.09 6.91 -5.67
C MET A 1 11.93 8.17 -5.73
N SER A 2 11.33 9.34 -6.01
CA SER A 2 12.06 10.62 -6.07
C SER A 2 12.40 11.16 -4.68
N ARG A 3 13.29 12.16 -4.60
CA ARG A 3 13.63 12.85 -3.35
C ARG A 3 12.39 13.51 -2.72
N GLN A 4 11.65 14.30 -3.49
CA GLN A 4 10.44 15.00 -3.05
C GLN A 4 9.38 14.04 -2.49
N ARG A 5 9.18 12.89 -3.15
CA ARG A 5 8.28 11.85 -2.67
C ARG A 5 8.74 11.27 -1.34
N ALA A 6 10.03 10.93 -1.21
CA ALA A 6 10.57 10.42 0.04
C ALA A 6 10.38 11.44 1.18
N GLU A 7 10.58 12.74 0.89
CA GLU A 7 10.35 13.79 1.88
C GLU A 7 8.88 13.89 2.29
N SER A 8 7.95 13.92 1.33
CA SER A 8 6.51 13.98 1.60
C SER A 8 6.02 12.76 2.39
N LEU A 9 6.42 11.56 1.97
CA LEU A 9 6.06 10.30 2.62
C LEU A 9 6.57 10.23 4.07
N LEU A 10 7.84 10.57 4.28
CA LEU A 10 8.45 10.52 5.60
C LEU A 10 7.90 11.60 6.55
N LYS A 11 7.60 12.80 6.03
CA LYS A 11 6.92 13.85 6.79
C LYS A 11 5.49 13.47 7.17
N GLN A 12 4.77 12.76 6.29
CA GLN A 12 3.41 12.29 6.57
C GLN A 12 3.38 11.22 7.66
N GLU A 13 4.38 10.33 7.72
CA GLU A 13 4.49 9.34 8.80
C GLU A 13 4.86 9.97 10.15
N ASP A 14 5.54 11.13 10.15
CA ASP A 14 5.93 11.94 11.31
C ASP A 14 6.56 11.14 12.48
N LYS A 15 7.39 10.14 12.15
CA LYS A 15 8.02 9.23 13.13
C LYS A 15 9.53 9.35 13.12
N GLU A 16 10.11 9.66 14.28
CA GLU A 16 11.56 9.75 14.49
C GLU A 16 12.28 8.45 14.07
N GLY A 17 13.27 8.55 13.18
CA GLY A 17 14.01 7.39 12.67
C GLY A 17 13.29 6.65 11.54
N CYS A 18 12.19 7.19 11.00
CA CYS A 18 11.51 6.65 9.83
C CYS A 18 12.36 6.86 8.57
N PHE A 19 12.50 5.85 7.71
CA PHE A 19 13.43 5.91 6.59
C PHE A 19 12.95 5.20 5.32
N VAL A 20 13.53 5.58 4.18
CA VAL A 20 13.38 4.85 2.91
C VAL A 20 14.71 4.80 2.17
N VAL A 21 14.99 3.65 1.55
CA VAL A 21 16.08 3.52 0.56
C VAL A 21 15.48 3.70 -0.83
N ARG A 22 16.10 4.53 -1.65
CA ARG A 22 15.67 4.83 -3.01
C ARG A 22 16.84 4.89 -3.97
N ASN A 23 16.58 4.71 -5.25
CA ASN A 23 17.54 5.06 -6.29
C ASN A 23 17.90 6.55 -6.17
N SER A 24 19.18 6.84 -6.31
CA SER A 24 19.68 8.21 -6.38
C SER A 24 19.35 8.81 -7.75
N SER A 25 19.39 10.14 -7.84
CA SER A 25 19.32 10.83 -9.14
C SER A 25 20.55 10.54 -9.99
N THR A 26 21.67 10.19 -9.35
CA THR A 26 22.88 9.69 -10.00
C THR A 26 22.73 8.21 -10.32
N LYS A 27 22.93 7.84 -11.59
CA LYS A 27 22.76 6.47 -12.09
C LYS A 27 23.68 5.50 -11.33
N GLY A 28 23.13 4.37 -10.89
CA GLY A 28 23.86 3.31 -10.19
C GLY A 28 24.07 3.53 -8.70
N LEU A 29 23.65 4.66 -8.14
CA LEU A 29 23.78 4.94 -6.70
C LEU A 29 22.43 4.85 -5.97
N TYR A 30 22.51 4.55 -4.68
CA TYR A 30 21.34 4.54 -3.79
C TYR A 30 21.42 5.70 -2.79
N THR A 31 20.28 6.07 -2.24
CA THR A 31 20.17 7.14 -1.23
C THR A 31 19.23 6.69 -0.13
N LEU A 32 19.70 6.81 1.12
CA LEU A 32 18.93 6.64 2.34
C LEU A 32 18.33 8.00 2.72
N SER A 33 17.00 8.12 2.69
CA SER A 33 16.30 9.27 3.27
C SER A 33 15.84 8.92 4.68
N LEU A 34 16.12 9.77 5.66
CA LEU A 34 15.84 9.56 7.09
C LEU A 34 15.11 10.77 7.67
N PHE A 35 13.99 10.54 8.33
CA PHE A 35 13.27 11.55 9.09
C PHE A 35 13.84 11.72 10.50
N THR A 36 14.07 12.97 10.90
CA THR A 36 14.52 13.34 12.25
C THR A 36 13.73 14.55 12.75
N LYS A 37 13.34 14.53 14.01
CA LYS A 37 12.71 15.63 14.74
C LYS A 37 13.73 16.55 15.42
N VAL A 38 15.01 16.15 15.46
CA VAL A 38 16.09 16.88 16.15
C VAL A 38 17.07 17.50 15.14
N PRO A 39 17.46 18.79 15.27
CA PRO A 39 16.92 19.80 16.22
C PRO A 39 15.52 20.31 15.84
N HIS A 40 15.12 20.15 14.58
CA HIS A 40 13.78 20.44 14.06
C HIS A 40 13.33 19.30 13.15
N SER A 41 12.02 19.19 12.87
CA SER A 41 11.47 18.19 11.95
C SER A 41 11.95 18.40 10.51
N HIS A 42 12.76 17.48 9.99
CA HIS A 42 13.22 17.48 8.61
C HIS A 42 13.65 16.09 8.13
N VAL A 43 13.89 15.96 6.83
CA VAL A 43 14.38 14.73 6.20
C VAL A 43 15.82 14.94 5.76
N LYS A 44 16.73 14.09 6.24
CA LYS A 44 18.14 14.03 5.80
C LYS A 44 18.32 12.97 4.73
N HIS A 45 19.25 13.21 3.80
CA HIS A 45 19.58 12.28 2.73
C HIS A 45 21.05 11.91 2.79
N TYR A 46 21.33 10.60 2.80
CA TYR A 46 22.67 10.05 2.83
C TYR A 46 22.90 9.22 1.58
N HIS A 47 23.97 9.51 0.85
CA HIS A 47 24.36 8.70 -0.30
C HIS A 47 24.96 7.38 0.18
N ILE A 48 24.39 6.27 -0.29
CA ILE A 48 24.98 4.95 -0.09
C ILE A 48 26.05 4.81 -1.16
N LYS A 49 27.31 4.85 -0.72
CA LYS A 49 28.47 4.70 -1.58
C LYS A 49 28.80 3.21 -1.73
N GLN A 50 29.54 2.90 -2.79
CA GLN A 50 30.07 1.57 -3.04
C GLN A 50 31.58 1.66 -3.21
N ASN A 51 32.33 0.77 -2.55
CA ASN A 51 33.79 0.73 -2.67
C ASN A 51 34.22 -0.10 -3.89
N SER A 52 35.53 -0.18 -4.15
CA SER A 52 36.08 -0.98 -5.26
C SER A 52 35.84 -2.48 -5.14
N ARG A 53 35.56 -2.99 -3.93
CA ARG A 53 35.23 -4.40 -3.66
C ARG A 53 33.74 -4.69 -3.87
N GLY A 54 32.93 -3.66 -4.11
CA GLY A 54 31.49 -3.79 -4.28
C GLY A 54 30.69 -3.65 -2.99
N ASP A 55 31.32 -3.40 -1.84
CA ASP A 55 30.62 -3.23 -0.56
C ASP A 55 29.95 -1.86 -0.46
N PHE A 56 28.78 -1.82 0.17
CA PHE A 56 27.98 -0.63 0.41
C PHE A 56 28.28 0.00 1.77
N PHE A 57 28.34 1.34 1.81
CA PHE A 57 28.59 2.06 3.06
C PHE A 57 27.96 3.46 3.07
N LEU A 58 27.66 3.95 4.27
CA LEU A 58 27.26 5.34 4.56
C LEU A 58 28.39 6.15 5.20
N SER A 59 29.28 5.45 5.92
CA SER A 59 30.53 5.95 6.48
C SER A 59 31.59 4.89 6.23
N GLU A 60 32.80 5.28 5.83
CA GLU A 60 33.90 4.34 5.51
C GLU A 60 34.28 3.42 6.69
N LYS A 61 33.84 3.77 7.91
CA LYS A 61 34.04 2.96 9.12
C LYS A 61 33.25 1.65 9.11
N HIS A 62 32.21 1.52 8.31
CA HIS A 62 31.39 0.31 8.26
C HIS A 62 30.92 0.03 6.83
N CYS A 63 31.49 -1.03 6.23
CA CYS A 63 31.14 -1.53 4.91
C CYS A 63 30.35 -2.83 5.05
N CYS A 64 29.30 -2.99 4.24
CA CYS A 64 28.48 -4.19 4.22
C CYS A 64 28.38 -4.74 2.79
N SER A 65 28.26 -6.06 2.65
CA SER A 65 28.19 -6.68 1.33
C SER A 65 26.86 -6.38 0.62
N THR A 66 25.79 -6.11 1.38
CA THR A 66 24.48 -5.79 0.84
C THR A 66 23.82 -4.58 1.53
N ILE A 67 22.88 -3.93 0.83
CA ILE A 67 22.08 -2.83 1.40
C ILE A 67 21.24 -3.30 2.61
N PRO A 68 20.56 -4.47 2.61
CA PRO A 68 19.84 -4.95 3.79
C PRO A 68 20.72 -5.08 5.04
N GLU A 69 21.96 -5.58 4.91
CA GLU A 69 22.92 -5.65 6.02
C GLU A 69 23.28 -4.26 6.56
N LEU A 70 23.56 -3.32 5.66
CA LEU A 70 23.84 -1.92 6.01
C LEU A 70 22.67 -1.30 6.79
N ILE A 71 21.44 -1.54 6.34
CA ILE A 71 20.23 -1.08 7.04
C ILE A 71 20.11 -1.76 8.40
N ASN A 72 20.33 -3.06 8.50
CA ASN A 72 20.26 -3.79 9.77
C ASN A 72 21.27 -3.28 10.80
N TYR A 73 22.51 -2.99 10.35
CA TYR A 73 23.51 -2.36 11.20
C TYR A 73 23.01 -1.01 11.73
N HIS A 74 22.48 -0.15 10.84
CA HIS A 74 22.02 1.19 11.19
C HIS A 74 20.69 1.22 11.97
N ARG A 75 19.96 0.09 12.03
CA ARG A 75 18.83 -0.09 12.96
C ARG A 75 19.31 -0.18 14.40
N HIS A 76 20.46 -0.81 14.63
CA HIS A 76 21.01 -1.02 15.97
C HIS A 76 21.98 0.11 16.38
N ASN A 77 22.68 0.72 15.41
CA ASN A 77 23.72 1.70 15.63
C ASN A 77 23.48 2.97 14.79
N SER A 78 23.52 4.17 15.37
CA SER A 78 23.35 5.38 14.56
C SER A 78 24.50 5.54 13.56
N GLY A 79 25.73 5.19 13.96
CA GLY A 79 26.87 5.09 13.04
C GLY A 79 27.16 6.37 12.25
N GLY A 80 26.89 7.54 12.84
CA GLY A 80 27.04 8.85 12.20
C GLY A 80 25.77 9.38 11.50
N LEU A 81 24.68 8.61 11.46
CA LEU A 81 23.36 9.12 11.08
C LEU A 81 22.78 10.01 12.19
N ALA A 82 21.92 10.95 11.80
CA ALA A 82 21.21 11.82 12.73
C ALA A 82 20.32 11.07 13.74
N SER A 83 19.90 9.85 13.40
CA SER A 83 19.10 8.97 14.26
C SER A 83 19.31 7.52 13.83
N ARG A 84 18.99 6.57 14.72
CA ARG A 84 18.93 5.14 14.36
C ARG A 84 17.75 4.91 13.42
N LEU A 85 17.92 3.96 12.51
CA LEU A 85 16.83 3.52 11.64
C LEU A 85 15.82 2.73 12.47
N LYS A 86 14.53 3.07 12.38
CA LYS A 86 13.48 2.38 13.15
C LYS A 86 12.52 1.63 12.24
N ALA A 87 11.75 2.36 11.46
CA ALA A 87 10.72 1.80 10.59
C ALA A 87 10.84 2.36 9.18
N SER A 88 10.53 1.54 8.18
CA SER A 88 10.28 2.04 6.83
C SER A 88 8.78 2.13 6.55
N PRO A 89 8.29 3.17 5.84
CA PRO A 89 6.92 3.17 5.31
C PRO A 89 6.68 2.02 4.31
N CYS A 90 7.76 1.45 3.75
CA CYS A 90 7.71 0.25 2.92
C CYS A 90 7.60 -1.03 3.75
N ASP A 91 7.93 -0.99 5.05
CA ASP A 91 7.68 -2.08 6.01
C ASP A 91 6.22 -2.09 6.48
N ARG A 92 5.31 -1.39 5.77
CA ARG A 92 3.87 -1.55 6.01
C ARG A 92 3.60 -3.04 6.04
N PRO A 93 3.07 -3.57 7.14
CA PRO A 93 2.70 -4.97 7.16
C PRO A 93 1.83 -5.22 5.93
N VAL A 94 1.95 -6.41 5.35
CA VAL A 94 0.94 -6.96 4.44
C VAL A 94 -0.42 -6.55 5.03
N PRO A 95 -1.41 -6.08 4.22
CA PRO A 95 -2.71 -5.64 4.74
C PRO A 95 -3.11 -6.51 5.93
N ALA A 96 -3.57 -5.92 7.04
CA ALA A 96 -3.69 -6.60 8.35
C ALA A 96 -4.49 -7.92 8.34
N THR A 97 -5.07 -8.24 7.18
CA THR A 97 -5.86 -9.39 6.79
C THR A 97 -5.12 -10.44 5.96
N ALA A 98 -3.82 -10.27 5.69
CA ALA A 98 -2.96 -11.28 5.08
C ALA A 98 -2.87 -12.49 6.01
N GLY A 99 -3.55 -13.57 5.65
CA GLY A 99 -3.74 -14.75 6.48
C GLY A 99 -5.19 -15.01 6.92
N LEU A 100 -6.11 -14.07 6.72
CA LEU A 100 -7.55 -14.36 6.87
C LEU A 100 -8.08 -15.25 5.72
N SER A 101 -7.40 -15.25 4.58
CA SER A 101 -7.82 -15.87 3.33
C SER A 101 -7.31 -17.30 3.10
N HIS A 102 -6.69 -17.95 4.10
CA HIS A 102 -6.04 -19.23 3.81
C HIS A 102 -6.99 -20.42 3.60
N ASP A 103 -8.25 -20.37 4.05
CA ASP A 103 -9.27 -21.40 3.74
C ASP A 103 -10.75 -20.96 3.91
N LYS A 104 -11.04 -19.75 4.40
CA LYS A 104 -12.43 -19.25 4.61
C LYS A 104 -12.68 -17.96 3.83
N TRP A 105 -13.18 -18.10 2.60
CA TRP A 105 -13.63 -16.99 1.74
C TRP A 105 -15.09 -16.58 2.01
N GLU A 106 -15.88 -17.46 2.63
CA GLU A 106 -17.26 -17.16 3.03
C GLU A 106 -17.29 -16.53 4.42
N ILE A 107 -17.87 -15.34 4.52
CA ILE A 107 -18.04 -14.57 5.75
C ILE A 107 -19.48 -14.74 6.24
N ASP A 108 -19.65 -14.98 7.54
CA ASP A 108 -20.97 -14.97 8.16
C ASP A 108 -21.48 -13.51 8.25
N PRO A 109 -22.65 -13.17 7.66
CA PRO A 109 -23.22 -11.85 7.77
C PRO A 109 -23.37 -11.34 9.20
N ALA A 110 -23.53 -12.21 10.20
CA ALA A 110 -23.61 -11.84 11.62
C ALA A 110 -22.30 -11.23 12.15
N GLU A 111 -21.15 -11.50 11.51
CA GLU A 111 -19.86 -10.88 11.85
C GLU A 111 -19.68 -9.49 11.23
N LEU A 112 -20.60 -9.06 10.35
CA LEU A 112 -20.54 -7.79 9.64
C LEU A 112 -21.54 -6.77 10.20
N MET A 113 -21.02 -5.63 10.63
CA MET A 113 -21.82 -4.46 10.97
C MET A 113 -21.75 -3.46 9.80
N LEU A 114 -22.89 -3.22 9.14
CA LEU A 114 -22.99 -2.20 8.08
C LEU A 114 -23.19 -0.81 8.70
N LEU A 115 -22.34 0.14 8.29
CA LEU A 115 -22.34 1.53 8.73
C LEU A 115 -22.83 2.45 7.59
N GLU A 116 -22.27 3.65 7.44
CA GLU A 116 -22.69 4.63 6.43
C GLU A 116 -22.53 4.15 4.99
N GLU A 117 -23.35 4.69 4.08
CA GLU A 117 -23.16 4.49 2.64
C GLU A 117 -21.96 5.30 2.15
N LEU A 118 -21.06 4.64 1.40
CA LEU A 118 -19.90 5.26 0.76
C LEU A 118 -20.21 5.67 -0.69
N GLY A 119 -21.13 4.95 -1.34
CA GLY A 119 -21.63 5.29 -2.66
C GLY A 119 -22.49 4.19 -3.25
N SER A 120 -23.15 4.51 -4.35
CA SER A 120 -24.03 3.60 -5.08
C SER A 120 -23.78 3.68 -6.58
N GLY A 121 -24.01 2.57 -7.28
CA GLY A 121 -23.75 2.47 -8.72
C GLY A 121 -24.58 1.38 -9.39
N GLN A 122 -24.19 1.06 -10.63
CA GLN A 122 -24.91 0.10 -11.47
C GLN A 122 -25.06 -1.25 -10.77
N PHE A 123 -23.96 -1.79 -10.21
CA PHE A 123 -23.89 -3.12 -9.63
C PHE A 123 -24.41 -3.23 -8.19
N GLY A 124 -24.70 -2.11 -7.53
CA GLY A 124 -25.09 -2.14 -6.12
C GLY A 124 -24.67 -0.93 -5.30
N VAL A 125 -24.72 -1.09 -3.98
CA VAL A 125 -24.39 -0.07 -2.98
C VAL A 125 -23.13 -0.49 -2.23
N VAL A 126 -22.22 0.43 -1.99
CA VAL A 126 -21.03 0.23 -1.17
C VAL A 126 -21.26 0.95 0.16
N ARG A 127 -21.13 0.22 1.26
CA ARG A 127 -21.20 0.77 2.62
C ARG A 127 -19.87 0.59 3.34
N HIS A 128 -19.57 1.50 4.25
CA HIS A 128 -18.56 1.27 5.27
C HIS A 128 -19.09 0.20 6.22
N GLY A 129 -18.22 -0.63 6.78
CA GLY A 129 -18.63 -1.64 7.73
C GLY A 129 -17.50 -2.06 8.66
N LYS A 130 -17.86 -2.76 9.74
CA LYS A 130 -16.91 -3.40 10.64
C LYS A 130 -17.08 -4.91 10.62
N TRP A 131 -16.00 -5.62 10.33
CA TRP A 131 -15.94 -7.07 10.45
C TRP A 131 -15.34 -7.46 11.80
N LYS A 132 -15.98 -8.41 12.49
CA LYS A 132 -15.61 -8.88 13.85
C LYS A 132 -15.44 -7.71 14.84
N GLY A 133 -16.29 -6.69 14.69
CA GLY A 133 -16.36 -5.51 15.57
C GLY A 133 -15.20 -4.52 15.48
N SER A 134 -14.11 -4.83 14.76
CA SER A 134 -12.87 -4.03 14.84
C SER A 134 -12.20 -3.76 13.50
N ILE A 135 -12.41 -4.58 12.48
CA ILE A 135 -11.73 -4.44 11.19
C ILE A 135 -12.60 -3.56 10.29
N ASP A 136 -12.11 -2.38 9.90
CA ASP A 136 -12.80 -1.52 8.94
C ASP A 136 -12.81 -2.16 7.55
N THR A 137 -13.98 -2.16 6.91
CA THR A 137 -14.26 -2.83 5.64
C THR A 137 -15.10 -1.95 4.73
N ALA A 138 -14.95 -2.14 3.41
CA ALA A 138 -15.95 -1.71 2.45
C ALA A 138 -16.79 -2.94 2.06
N VAL A 139 -18.10 -2.83 2.22
CA VAL A 139 -19.07 -3.90 1.92
C VAL A 139 -19.89 -3.49 0.71
N LYS A 140 -19.65 -4.14 -0.42
CA LYS A 140 -20.44 -3.95 -1.65
C LYS A 140 -21.60 -4.94 -1.67
N MET A 141 -22.80 -4.40 -1.56
CA MET A 141 -24.07 -5.11 -1.63
C MET A 141 -24.50 -5.22 -3.09
N MET A 142 -24.53 -6.43 -3.63
CA MET A 142 -24.86 -6.69 -5.02
C MET A 142 -26.38 -6.69 -5.23
N LYS A 143 -26.85 -6.10 -6.33
CA LYS A 143 -28.26 -6.20 -6.74
C LYS A 143 -28.60 -7.61 -7.22
N GLU A 144 -29.86 -8.01 -7.09
CA GLU A 144 -30.35 -9.26 -7.67
C GLU A 144 -30.25 -9.22 -9.21
N GLY A 145 -30.01 -10.38 -9.83
CA GLY A 145 -29.91 -10.51 -11.29
C GLY A 145 -28.61 -10.00 -11.92
N THR A 146 -27.64 -9.52 -11.14
CA THR A 146 -26.38 -8.95 -11.68
C THR A 146 -25.42 -10.03 -12.22
N MET A 147 -25.47 -11.25 -11.67
CA MET A 147 -24.56 -12.37 -11.98
C MET A 147 -25.18 -13.69 -11.50
N SER A 148 -24.79 -14.82 -12.11
CA SER A 148 -25.07 -16.14 -11.55
C SER A 148 -24.28 -16.34 -10.24
N GLU A 149 -24.84 -17.12 -9.31
CA GLU A 149 -24.18 -17.36 -8.01
C GLU A 149 -22.93 -18.20 -8.16
N ASP A 150 -22.95 -19.18 -9.05
CA ASP A 150 -21.83 -20.07 -9.32
C ASP A 150 -20.64 -19.31 -9.93
N ASP A 151 -20.86 -18.48 -10.96
CA ASP A 151 -19.79 -17.68 -11.57
C ASP A 151 -19.18 -16.70 -10.55
N PHE A 152 -20.03 -16.10 -9.70
CA PHE A 152 -19.57 -15.21 -8.65
C PHE A 152 -18.67 -15.92 -7.63
N ILE A 153 -19.07 -17.11 -7.18
CA ILE A 153 -18.30 -17.91 -6.22
C ILE A 153 -16.95 -18.32 -6.80
N GLU A 154 -16.92 -18.76 -8.06
CA GLU A 154 -15.67 -19.12 -8.73
C GLU A 154 -14.72 -17.92 -8.84
N GLU A 155 -15.24 -16.77 -9.27
CA GLU A 155 -14.43 -15.55 -9.38
C GLU A 155 -13.93 -15.08 -8.01
N ALA A 156 -14.77 -15.10 -6.97
CA ALA A 156 -14.38 -14.76 -5.61
C ALA A 156 -13.25 -15.65 -5.05
N LYS A 157 -13.29 -16.97 -5.32
CA LYS A 157 -12.24 -17.92 -4.91
C LYS A 157 -10.90 -17.65 -5.59
N VAL A 158 -10.91 -17.14 -6.83
CA VAL A 158 -9.68 -16.74 -7.52
C VAL A 158 -9.19 -15.40 -6.97
N MET A 159 -10.08 -14.41 -6.84
CA MET A 159 -9.75 -13.05 -6.38
C MET A 159 -9.19 -13.03 -4.96
N THR A 160 -9.70 -13.87 -4.05
CA THR A 160 -9.22 -13.96 -2.66
C THR A 160 -7.76 -14.41 -2.54
N LYS A 161 -7.22 -15.10 -3.56
CA LYS A 161 -5.81 -15.53 -3.60
C LYS A 161 -4.87 -14.43 -4.08
N LEU A 162 -5.39 -13.36 -4.69
CA LEU A 162 -4.57 -12.24 -5.15
C LEU A 162 -4.19 -11.38 -3.94
N GLN A 163 -2.90 -11.31 -3.65
CA GLN A 163 -2.36 -10.54 -2.52
C GLN A 163 -1.21 -9.68 -3.00
N HIS A 164 -1.42 -8.35 -3.01
CA HIS A 164 -0.41 -7.40 -3.43
C HIS A 164 -0.66 -6.03 -2.79
N GLN A 165 0.40 -5.34 -2.40
CA GLN A 165 0.31 -4.02 -1.73
C GLN A 165 -0.43 -2.94 -2.54
N ASN A 166 -0.48 -3.08 -3.87
CA ASN A 166 -1.15 -2.14 -4.78
C ASN A 166 -2.46 -2.71 -5.37
N LEU A 167 -3.06 -3.72 -4.75
CA LEU A 167 -4.39 -4.21 -5.06
C LEU A 167 -5.26 -4.12 -3.80
N VAL A 168 -6.51 -3.71 -3.98
CA VAL A 168 -7.48 -3.72 -2.88
C VAL A 168 -7.73 -5.17 -2.48
N GLN A 169 -7.45 -5.51 -1.23
CA GLN A 169 -7.58 -6.87 -0.73
C GLN A 169 -9.07 -7.26 -0.58
N LEU A 170 -9.46 -8.33 -1.27
CA LEU A 170 -10.71 -9.04 -1.01
C LEU A 170 -10.55 -9.90 0.24
N TYR A 171 -11.40 -9.67 1.25
CA TYR A 171 -11.40 -10.47 2.48
C TYR A 171 -12.27 -11.71 2.32
N GLY A 172 -13.41 -11.56 1.65
CA GLY A 172 -14.34 -12.64 1.42
C GLY A 172 -15.67 -12.12 0.91
N VAL A 173 -16.66 -13.00 0.90
CA VAL A 173 -18.02 -12.72 0.42
C VAL A 173 -19.05 -13.30 1.37
N CYS A 174 -20.26 -12.76 1.36
CA CYS A 174 -21.44 -13.41 1.91
C CYS A 174 -22.29 -13.84 0.72
N SER A 175 -22.29 -15.13 0.40
CA SER A 175 -22.96 -15.67 -0.79
C SER A 175 -24.10 -16.63 -0.45
N LYS A 176 -24.15 -17.19 0.77
CA LYS A 176 -25.19 -18.13 1.19
C LYS A 176 -26.62 -17.59 1.14
N HIS A 177 -26.81 -16.29 1.33
CA HIS A 177 -28.11 -15.65 1.33
C HIS A 177 -28.06 -14.33 0.58
N ARG A 178 -29.17 -13.96 -0.07
CA ARG A 178 -29.33 -12.66 -0.71
C ARG A 178 -29.59 -11.57 0.34
N PRO A 179 -29.15 -10.32 0.07
CA PRO A 179 -28.28 -9.92 -1.03
C PRO A 179 -26.81 -10.36 -0.83
N ILE A 180 -26.11 -10.64 -1.94
CA ILE A 180 -24.70 -11.05 -1.90
C ILE A 180 -23.82 -9.86 -1.48
N TYR A 181 -22.85 -10.11 -0.60
CA TYR A 181 -21.86 -9.11 -0.17
C TYR A 181 -20.46 -9.46 -0.66
N ILE A 182 -19.75 -8.45 -1.15
CA ILE A 182 -18.29 -8.49 -1.35
C ILE A 182 -17.65 -7.63 -0.27
N VAL A 183 -16.74 -8.21 0.52
CA VAL A 183 -16.10 -7.53 1.65
C VAL A 183 -14.64 -7.30 1.33
N THR A 184 -14.23 -6.04 1.26
CA THR A 184 -12.84 -5.64 0.98
C THR A 184 -12.28 -4.73 2.06
N GLU A 185 -10.99 -4.43 1.99
CA GLU A 185 -10.40 -3.38 2.82
C GLU A 185 -11.08 -2.02 2.61
N TYR A 186 -11.15 -1.23 3.68
CA TYR A 186 -11.69 0.13 3.62
C TYR A 186 -10.62 1.15 3.24
N MET A 187 -10.85 1.86 2.13
CA MET A 187 -9.97 2.91 1.63
C MET A 187 -10.48 4.29 2.07
N ARG A 188 -10.02 4.77 3.23
CA ARG A 188 -10.49 6.03 3.87
C ARG A 188 -10.45 7.30 3.01
N HIS A 189 -9.65 7.33 1.95
CA HIS A 189 -9.52 8.48 1.05
C HIS A 189 -10.39 8.37 -0.21
N GLY A 190 -11.19 7.31 -0.33
CA GLY A 190 -12.07 7.05 -1.47
C GLY A 190 -11.30 6.72 -2.75
N SER A 191 -11.99 6.87 -3.89
CA SER A 191 -11.40 6.59 -5.20
C SER A 191 -10.41 7.66 -5.66
N LEU A 192 -9.51 7.25 -6.56
CA LEU A 192 -8.45 8.11 -7.08
C LEU A 192 -9.03 9.33 -7.81
N LEU A 193 -10.12 9.19 -8.56
CA LEU A 193 -10.80 10.28 -9.26
C LEU A 193 -11.27 11.36 -8.29
N ASN A 194 -11.96 10.97 -7.22
CA ASN A 194 -12.44 11.89 -6.21
C ASN A 194 -11.27 12.51 -5.43
N TYR A 195 -10.23 11.73 -5.16
CA TYR A 195 -9.02 12.22 -4.51
C TYR A 195 -8.32 13.31 -5.35
N LEU A 196 -8.12 13.05 -6.65
CA LEU A 196 -7.50 14.00 -7.58
C LEU A 196 -8.30 15.30 -7.68
N ARG A 197 -9.63 15.22 -7.81
CA ARG A 197 -10.50 16.40 -7.86
C ARG A 197 -10.44 17.23 -6.57
N ARG A 198 -10.49 16.58 -5.41
CA ARG A 198 -10.44 17.27 -4.10
C ARG A 198 -9.09 17.96 -3.84
N HIS A 199 -8.02 17.49 -4.46
CA HIS A 199 -6.66 17.97 -4.23
C HIS A 199 -6.04 18.60 -5.49
N GLU A 200 -6.86 19.04 -6.45
CA GLU A 200 -6.39 19.56 -7.74
C GLU A 200 -5.37 20.69 -7.56
N ASN A 201 -5.64 21.65 -6.67
CA ASN A 201 -4.77 22.78 -6.42
C ASN A 201 -3.41 22.39 -5.80
N SER A 202 -3.36 21.34 -4.97
CA SER A 202 -2.11 20.91 -4.32
C SER A 202 -1.33 19.89 -5.16
N LEU A 203 -2.02 19.15 -6.04
CA LEU A 203 -1.43 18.15 -6.92
C LEU A 203 -1.04 18.69 -8.30
N GLY A 204 -1.68 19.77 -8.77
CA GLY A 204 -1.53 20.29 -10.14
C GLY A 204 -0.10 20.66 -10.55
N GLY A 205 0.79 20.94 -9.59
CA GLY A 205 2.22 21.17 -9.84
C GLY A 205 3.13 20.00 -9.46
N ASN A 206 2.61 18.91 -8.88
CA ASN A 206 3.40 17.83 -8.31
C ASN A 206 3.45 16.60 -9.23
N ASN A 207 4.04 16.78 -10.42
CA ASN A 207 4.20 15.73 -11.43
C ASN A 207 4.91 14.49 -10.87
N GLY A 208 5.82 14.66 -9.90
CA GLY A 208 6.52 13.55 -9.26
C GLY A 208 5.59 12.64 -8.46
N LEU A 209 4.57 13.20 -7.80
CA LEU A 209 3.57 12.45 -7.06
C LEU A 209 2.54 11.79 -7.99
N LEU A 210 2.12 12.49 -9.04
CA LEU A 210 1.20 11.94 -10.04
C LEU A 210 1.83 10.74 -10.77
N LEU A 211 3.08 10.86 -11.22
CA LEU A 211 3.83 9.76 -11.84
C LEU A 211 3.98 8.57 -10.89
N ASP A 212 4.16 8.84 -9.61
CA ASP A 212 4.19 7.80 -8.60
C ASP A 212 2.86 7.06 -8.49
N MET A 213 1.73 7.77 -8.40
CA MET A 213 0.40 7.12 -8.40
C MET A 213 0.26 6.17 -9.59
N CYS A 214 0.68 6.61 -10.79
CA CYS A 214 0.72 5.75 -11.98
C CYS A 214 1.62 4.52 -11.79
N ILE A 215 2.84 4.70 -11.27
CA ILE A 215 3.77 3.58 -11.00
C ILE A 215 3.15 2.57 -10.03
N GLN A 216 2.45 3.03 -8.99
CA GLN A 216 1.78 2.13 -8.04
C GLN A 216 0.66 1.33 -8.70
N VAL A 217 -0.18 1.97 -9.52
CA VAL A 217 -1.20 1.28 -10.33
C VAL A 217 -0.54 0.25 -11.25
N CYS A 218 0.53 0.63 -11.96
CA CYS A 218 1.27 -0.28 -12.84
C CYS A 218 1.85 -1.48 -12.08
N LYS A 219 2.31 -1.32 -10.83
CA LYS A 219 2.78 -2.45 -10.02
C LYS A 219 1.66 -3.45 -9.70
N GLY A 220 0.47 -2.95 -9.35
CA GLY A 220 -0.71 -3.80 -9.17
C GLY A 220 -1.10 -4.53 -10.45
N MET A 221 -1.10 -3.82 -11.59
CA MET A 221 -1.42 -4.43 -12.88
C MET A 221 -0.37 -5.44 -13.35
N ALA A 222 0.92 -5.17 -13.13
CA ALA A 222 2.00 -6.12 -13.42
C ALA A 222 1.90 -7.38 -12.54
N TYR A 223 1.41 -7.26 -11.31
CA TYR A 223 1.11 -8.43 -10.49
C TYR A 223 -0.04 -9.25 -11.09
N LEU A 224 -1.14 -8.62 -11.51
CA LEU A 224 -2.27 -9.30 -12.16
C LEU A 224 -1.83 -10.01 -13.45
N GLU A 225 -1.03 -9.35 -14.28
CA GLU A 225 -0.45 -9.92 -15.50
C GLU A 225 0.33 -11.21 -15.22
N ARG A 226 1.23 -11.20 -14.22
CA ARG A 226 2.01 -12.39 -13.83
C ARG A 226 1.15 -13.56 -13.34
N HIS A 227 -0.08 -13.27 -12.89
CA HIS A 227 -1.05 -14.28 -12.45
C HIS A 227 -2.08 -14.61 -13.53
N ASN A 228 -1.88 -14.16 -14.77
CA ASN A 228 -2.80 -14.34 -15.90
C ASN A 228 -4.22 -13.83 -15.59
N TYR A 229 -4.33 -12.74 -14.82
CA TYR A 229 -5.62 -12.16 -14.43
C TYR A 229 -5.87 -10.84 -15.18
N ILE A 230 -7.09 -10.66 -15.68
CA ILE A 230 -7.51 -9.47 -16.41
C ILE A 230 -8.42 -8.63 -15.52
N HIS A 231 -8.07 -7.37 -15.25
CA HIS A 231 -8.88 -6.49 -14.39
C HIS A 231 -10.25 -6.14 -15.01
N ARG A 232 -10.35 -6.07 -16.34
CA ARG A 232 -11.57 -5.77 -17.13
C ARG A 232 -12.19 -4.38 -16.98
N ASP A 233 -11.89 -3.66 -15.90
CA ASP A 233 -12.46 -2.33 -15.64
C ASP A 233 -11.49 -1.34 -14.95
N LEU A 234 -10.27 -1.23 -15.46
CA LEU A 234 -9.26 -0.32 -14.88
C LEU A 234 -9.59 1.14 -15.22
N ALA A 235 -9.88 1.94 -14.19
CA ALA A 235 -10.08 3.39 -14.30
C ALA A 235 -9.79 4.08 -12.97
N ALA A 236 -9.76 5.42 -12.96
CA ALA A 236 -9.53 6.19 -11.73
C ALA A 236 -10.73 6.21 -10.76
N ARG A 237 -11.92 5.78 -11.19
CA ARG A 237 -13.20 5.95 -10.46
C ARG A 237 -13.36 5.02 -9.28
#